data_AF-A0A8C2GRR6-F1
#
_entry.id   AF-A0A8C2GRR6-F1
#
_cell.length_a   1.000
_cell.length_b   1.000
_cell.length_c   1.000
_cell.angle_alpha   90.00
_cell.angle_beta   90.00
_cell.angle_gamma   90.00
#
_symmetry.space_group_name_H-M   'P 1'
#
loop_
_entity.id
_entity.type
_entity.pdbx_description
1 polymer ?
#
loop_
_entity_poly.entity_id
_entity_poly.type
_entity_poly.pdbx_seq_one_letter_code
_entity_poly.pdbx_strand_id
1 'polypeptide(L)'
;MGDWWSPTMMPDPSLDTKELSSISGISMSPSRQNLPHSLHSTMALPKTSYSVISAFCTEENISQCIVYINQEVCSLGLTGVSLESESGGLSAVPVLNLLYEVLQLQRRAQRALHELETQQLKSGSDLEHLQHSTYRLKDQLEHTRRENSGLHEGERQLQLKIKTLQNCLKSEKEEVQKLQSIISSRATQYNHDTKRKERECTKLKERLTQLLMDKRDKKLSIEISNHVGRSDGKRGLWKTGKMEARHEGEMYRALLSDYETRQRSLMMENSELKKVLQHMKEDMITILSPKKPCVKTEPADDSTTSESGEEEAGDRSREGLEQSCEQAREQLTNSIRLQWRKLKSHMERLDSQASLVACQEREGDEVMSRKEREEEMQRMRLELQQCKEFIHMQQQLLQQQLSSPCDEETAALLNDCYTLEEKERLKEEWRLFSEQKRNFERERKNFTEAAIRLGHERKTFEEDRAAWLKTQFLNMTPFVDRKRPALSEPHSALSVGECP
;
A
#
# COMPACT_ATOMS: atom_id res chain seq x y z
N MET A 1 40.00 -24.68 29.34
CA MET A 1 41.19 -23.82 29.30
C MET A 1 41.37 -23.42 27.84
N GLY A 2 41.25 -22.16 27.46
CA GLY A 2 40.80 -20.96 28.17
C GLY A 2 40.39 -19.90 27.14
N ASP A 3 39.74 -18.83 27.56
CA ASP A 3 39.24 -17.76 26.69
C ASP A 3 40.44 -17.02 26.01
N TRP A 4 40.30 -16.08 25.07
CA TRP A 4 39.49 -14.85 25.07
C TRP A 4 38.75 -14.64 23.71
N TRP A 5 38.50 -13.38 23.33
CA TRP A 5 37.74 -12.84 22.17
C TRP A 5 36.25 -12.56 22.44
N SER A 6 36.00 -11.38 23.02
CA SER A 6 34.68 -10.78 23.20
C SER A 6 34.07 -10.28 21.87
N PRO A 7 32.74 -10.09 21.78
CA PRO A 7 32.09 -9.59 20.57
C PRO A 7 32.46 -8.12 20.28
N THR A 8 32.70 -7.80 19.00
CA THR A 8 32.83 -6.43 18.53
C THR A 8 31.50 -5.69 18.67
N MET A 9 31.47 -4.62 19.46
CA MET A 9 30.32 -3.72 19.54
C MET A 9 30.21 -2.87 18.27
N MET A 10 28.99 -2.73 17.76
CA MET A 10 28.67 -1.79 16.68
C MET A 10 28.78 -0.34 17.19
N PRO A 11 29.41 0.60 16.46
CA PRO A 11 29.39 2.01 16.81
C PRO A 11 27.98 2.64 16.71
N ASP A 12 27.73 3.65 17.54
CA ASP A 12 26.49 4.44 17.51
C ASP A 12 26.40 5.34 16.25
N PRO A 13 25.25 5.39 15.55
CA PRO A 13 25.05 6.24 14.38
C PRO A 13 24.77 7.70 14.78
N SER A 14 25.78 8.38 15.36
CA SER A 14 25.67 9.77 15.86
C SER A 14 26.84 10.69 15.49
N LEU A 15 27.90 10.17 14.87
CA LEU A 15 29.04 10.93 14.38
C LEU A 15 29.37 10.50 12.95
N ASP A 16 28.91 11.29 11.96
CA ASP A 16 29.61 11.58 10.69
C ASP A 16 28.76 12.45 9.74
N THR A 17 28.31 13.61 10.25
CA THR A 17 27.62 14.65 9.46
C THR A 17 28.47 15.91 9.25
N LYS A 18 29.80 15.80 9.41
CA LYS A 18 30.75 16.94 9.37
C LYS A 18 31.84 16.89 8.29
N GLU A 19 32.18 15.72 7.76
CA GLU A 19 33.23 15.59 6.73
C GLU A 19 32.72 15.97 5.32
N LEU A 20 31.44 15.74 5.02
CA LEU A 20 30.88 15.93 3.66
C LEU A 20 30.55 17.39 3.29
N SER A 21 30.65 18.34 4.22
CA SER A 21 30.40 19.77 3.97
C SER A 21 31.57 20.52 3.32
N SER A 22 32.75 19.92 3.24
CA SER A 22 34.01 20.63 2.95
C SER A 22 34.26 20.97 1.47
N ILE A 23 33.46 20.46 0.52
CA ILE A 23 33.55 20.82 -0.92
C ILE A 23 32.64 22.02 -1.24
N SER A 24 32.65 23.03 -0.34
CA SER A 24 31.87 24.27 -0.42
C SER A 24 32.76 25.47 -0.75
N GLY A 25 33.69 25.30 -1.70
CA GLY A 25 34.85 26.21 -1.86
C GLY A 25 35.28 26.56 -3.29
N ILE A 26 34.58 26.11 -4.34
CA ILE A 26 34.91 26.48 -5.73
C ILE A 26 33.98 27.58 -6.21
N SER A 27 34.28 28.81 -5.80
CA SER A 27 33.68 30.03 -6.35
C SER A 27 34.17 30.27 -7.78
N MET A 28 33.55 29.61 -8.76
CA MET A 28 33.69 30.02 -10.16
C MET A 28 32.98 31.37 -10.33
N SER A 29 33.76 32.44 -10.22
CA SER A 29 33.31 33.80 -10.46
C SER A 29 32.55 33.90 -11.78
N PRO A 30 31.44 34.65 -11.85
CA PRO A 30 30.78 34.92 -13.11
C PRO A 30 31.69 35.82 -13.94
N SER A 31 32.53 35.21 -14.79
CA SER A 31 33.28 35.93 -15.82
C SER A 31 32.28 36.62 -16.73
N ARG A 32 32.13 37.92 -16.49
CA ARG A 32 31.26 38.80 -17.27
C ARG A 32 31.58 38.68 -18.74
N GLN A 33 30.57 38.92 -19.57
CA GLN A 33 30.61 38.92 -21.02
C GLN A 33 31.61 39.96 -21.56
N ASN A 34 32.90 39.62 -21.51
CA ASN A 34 33.93 40.25 -22.29
C ASN A 34 34.17 39.35 -23.50
N LEU A 35 33.30 39.50 -24.52
CA LEU A 35 33.77 39.26 -25.87
C LEU A 35 34.93 40.26 -26.09
N PRO A 36 36.17 39.81 -26.35
CA PRO A 36 36.96 40.59 -27.29
C PRO A 36 36.14 40.56 -28.59
N HIS A 37 35.61 41.72 -29.01
CA HIS A 37 35.07 41.83 -30.36
C HIS A 37 36.16 41.31 -31.29
N SER A 38 35.84 40.30 -32.10
CA SER A 38 36.82 39.73 -33.03
C SER A 38 37.23 40.85 -33.98
N LEU A 39 38.40 41.44 -33.72
CA LEU A 39 39.08 42.33 -34.64
C LEU A 39 39.63 41.44 -35.75
N HIS A 40 38.71 40.96 -36.60
CA HIS A 40 39.01 40.49 -37.94
C HIS A 40 39.60 41.69 -38.68
N SER A 41 40.90 41.88 -38.49
CA SER A 41 41.71 42.80 -39.25
C SER A 41 41.97 42.17 -40.61
N THR A 42 40.88 41.90 -41.34
CA THR A 42 40.86 41.81 -42.79
C THR A 42 41.18 43.20 -43.31
N MET A 43 42.45 43.58 -43.18
CA MET A 43 43.14 44.53 -44.04
C MET A 43 43.16 43.93 -45.44
N ALA A 44 41.99 43.85 -46.07
CA ALA A 44 41.87 43.78 -47.50
C ALA A 44 42.63 45.00 -48.02
N LEU A 45 43.84 44.79 -48.55
CA LEU A 45 44.71 45.90 -48.94
C LEU A 45 43.91 46.83 -49.85
N PRO A 46 43.79 48.14 -49.53
CA PRO A 46 43.21 49.07 -50.47
C PRO A 46 43.97 48.94 -51.78
N LYS A 47 43.26 48.88 -52.92
CA LYS A 47 43.87 48.84 -54.25
C LYS A 47 44.53 50.20 -54.53
N THR A 48 45.73 50.39 -54.01
CA THR A 48 46.48 51.64 -54.07
C THR A 48 47.05 51.85 -55.47
N SER A 49 46.27 52.54 -56.29
CA SER A 49 46.81 53.33 -57.39
C SER A 49 47.88 54.27 -56.83
N TYR A 50 49.13 54.09 -57.25
CA TYR A 50 50.26 54.93 -56.84
C TYR A 50 49.98 56.40 -57.16
N SER A 51 50.11 57.27 -56.15
CA SER A 51 50.00 58.73 -56.31
C SER A 51 51.36 59.36 -56.03
N VAL A 52 51.84 60.16 -56.98
CA VAL A 52 53.13 60.89 -56.88
C VAL A 52 53.13 61.84 -55.67
N ILE A 53 51.95 62.37 -55.31
CA ILE A 53 51.75 63.30 -54.17
C ILE A 53 51.92 62.59 -52.82
N SER A 54 51.84 61.26 -52.78
CA SER A 54 52.05 60.42 -51.58
C SER A 54 53.24 59.46 -51.72
N ALA A 55 54.27 59.85 -52.49
CA ALA A 55 55.49 59.07 -52.63
C ALA A 55 56.30 59.10 -51.32
N PHE A 56 56.70 57.92 -50.82
CA PHE A 56 57.53 57.80 -49.61
C PHE A 56 58.92 58.41 -49.78
N CYS A 57 59.52 58.24 -50.97
CA CYS A 57 60.84 58.75 -51.30
C CYS A 57 60.75 59.78 -52.45
N THR A 58 61.47 60.88 -52.31
CA THR A 58 61.72 61.93 -53.31
C THR A 58 63.22 62.20 -53.38
N GLU A 59 63.67 63.00 -54.35
CA GLU A 59 65.10 63.35 -54.47
C GLU A 59 65.64 64.14 -53.26
N GLU A 60 64.78 64.90 -52.58
CA GLU A 60 65.14 65.72 -51.42
C GLU A 60 65.27 64.93 -50.11
N ASN A 61 64.54 63.81 -49.96
CA ASN A 61 64.49 63.04 -48.70
C ASN A 61 65.23 61.69 -48.74
N ILE A 62 65.80 61.30 -49.88
CA ILE A 62 66.37 59.96 -50.12
C ILE A 62 67.33 59.47 -49.04
N SER A 63 68.22 60.33 -48.53
CA SER A 63 69.17 59.97 -47.46
C SER A 63 68.48 59.61 -46.15
N GLN A 64 67.37 60.27 -45.82
CA GLN A 64 66.56 59.98 -44.63
C GLN A 64 65.74 58.69 -44.83
N CYS A 65 65.20 58.49 -46.03
CA CYS A 65 64.51 57.26 -46.42
C CYS A 65 65.41 56.01 -46.35
N ILE A 66 66.68 56.13 -46.78
CA ILE A 66 67.66 55.02 -46.67
C ILE A 66 67.94 54.68 -45.21
N VAL A 67 68.16 55.67 -44.34
CA VAL A 67 68.38 55.45 -42.90
C VAL A 67 67.15 54.80 -42.25
N TYR A 68 65.95 55.28 -42.54
CA TYR A 68 64.70 54.72 -42.01
C TYR A 68 64.46 53.28 -42.49
N ILE A 69 64.60 53.02 -43.80
CA ILE A 69 64.49 51.65 -44.34
C ILE A 69 65.51 50.73 -43.68
N ASN A 70 66.77 51.13 -43.56
CA ASN A 70 67.79 50.32 -42.90
C ASN A 70 67.50 50.08 -41.42
N GLN A 71 66.88 51.03 -40.71
CA GLN A 71 66.45 50.84 -39.33
C GLN A 71 65.33 49.79 -39.21
N GLU A 72 64.30 49.85 -40.06
CA GLU A 72 63.19 48.87 -40.03
C GLU A 72 63.61 47.49 -40.57
N VAL A 73 64.52 47.46 -41.55
CA VAL A 73 65.12 46.21 -42.06
C VAL A 73 65.92 45.52 -40.95
N CYS A 74 66.71 46.28 -40.19
CA CYS A 74 67.40 45.75 -39.00
C CYS A 74 66.44 45.39 -37.86
N SER A 75 65.30 46.10 -37.69
CA SER A 75 64.28 45.75 -36.68
C SER A 75 63.60 44.40 -36.99
N LEU A 76 63.47 44.08 -38.28
CA LEU A 76 63.02 42.78 -38.81
C LEU A 76 64.13 41.70 -38.86
N GLY A 77 65.35 42.01 -38.37
CA GLY A 77 66.48 41.07 -38.34
C GLY A 77 67.17 40.83 -39.68
N LEU A 78 66.91 41.68 -40.68
CA LEU A 78 67.54 41.64 -42.00
C LEU A 78 68.73 42.63 -42.08
N THR A 79 69.63 42.43 -43.04
CA THR A 79 70.79 43.31 -43.24
C THR A 79 70.42 44.53 -44.08
N GLY A 80 70.65 45.74 -43.53
CA GLY A 80 70.49 47.00 -44.27
C GLY A 80 71.47 47.16 -45.43
N VAL A 81 71.11 48.01 -46.40
CA VAL A 81 71.89 48.28 -47.61
C VAL A 81 72.64 49.61 -47.50
N SER A 82 73.96 49.59 -47.68
CA SER A 82 74.70 50.81 -48.05
C SER A 82 74.61 51.03 -49.56
N LEU A 83 74.36 52.27 -49.98
CA LEU A 83 74.35 52.70 -51.38
C LEU A 83 75.63 53.48 -51.75
N GLU A 84 76.71 53.33 -50.97
CA GLU A 84 78.01 53.89 -51.31
C GLU A 84 78.64 53.17 -52.51
N SER A 85 79.09 53.94 -53.50
CA SER A 85 79.65 53.45 -54.76
C SER A 85 80.74 54.39 -55.24
N GLU A 86 81.97 53.90 -55.27
CA GLU A 86 83.20 54.60 -55.71
C GLU A 86 83.13 55.17 -57.15
N SER A 87 82.06 54.85 -57.90
CA SER A 87 81.88 55.22 -59.32
C SER A 87 80.54 55.91 -59.63
N GLY A 88 79.83 56.40 -58.62
CA GLY A 88 78.64 57.25 -58.79
C GLY A 88 77.36 56.55 -59.28
N GLY A 89 77.43 55.27 -59.66
CA GLY A 89 76.27 54.45 -60.00
C GLY A 89 75.71 53.69 -58.79
N LEU A 90 74.43 53.84 -58.49
CA LEU A 90 73.74 53.09 -57.44
C LEU A 90 73.63 51.60 -57.82
N SER A 91 74.12 50.70 -56.96
CA SER A 91 74.00 49.26 -57.20
C SER A 91 72.60 48.76 -56.87
N ALA A 92 71.86 48.29 -57.88
CA ALA A 92 70.51 47.74 -57.68
C ALA A 92 70.50 46.37 -56.99
N VAL A 93 71.62 45.62 -57.02
CA VAL A 93 71.65 44.21 -56.58
C VAL A 93 71.38 44.04 -55.08
N PRO A 94 72.00 44.80 -54.15
CA PRO A 94 71.67 44.72 -52.73
C PRO A 94 70.21 45.07 -52.43
N VAL A 95 69.66 46.09 -53.12
CA VAL A 95 68.27 46.53 -52.96
C VAL A 95 67.27 45.46 -53.42
N LEU A 96 67.54 44.80 -54.56
CA LEU A 96 66.71 43.71 -55.05
C LEU A 96 66.77 42.46 -54.16
N ASN A 97 67.95 42.13 -53.62
CA ASN A 97 68.10 41.02 -52.66
C ASN A 97 67.39 41.31 -51.33
N LEU A 98 67.50 42.54 -50.82
CA LEU A 98 66.76 42.99 -49.64
C LEU A 98 65.24 42.91 -49.87
N LEU A 99 64.75 43.44 -51.00
CA LEU A 99 63.34 43.36 -51.37
C LEU A 99 62.86 41.91 -51.47
N TYR A 100 63.69 41.00 -51.99
CA TYR A 100 63.38 39.57 -52.04
C TYR A 100 63.26 38.95 -50.64
N GLU A 101 64.20 39.21 -49.71
CA GLU A 101 64.08 38.69 -48.34
C GLU A 101 62.90 39.30 -47.57
N VAL A 102 62.58 40.59 -47.75
CA VAL A 102 61.37 41.21 -47.18
C VAL A 102 60.10 40.53 -47.73
N LEU A 103 60.03 40.26 -49.03
CA LEU A 103 58.90 39.53 -49.63
C LEU A 103 58.83 38.06 -49.17
N GLN A 104 59.95 37.39 -48.93
CA GLN A 104 59.98 36.05 -48.37
C GLN A 104 59.56 36.03 -46.89
N LEU A 105 60.03 37.00 -46.09
CA LEU A 105 59.63 37.18 -44.70
C LEU A 105 58.12 37.44 -44.59
N GLN A 106 57.57 38.34 -45.42
CA GLN A 106 56.13 38.59 -45.50
C GLN A 106 55.35 37.32 -45.86
N ARG A 107 55.80 36.55 -46.87
CA ARG A 107 55.19 35.27 -47.26
C ARG A 107 55.33 34.16 -46.21
N ARG A 108 56.33 34.22 -45.32
CA ARG A 108 56.47 33.31 -44.15
C ARG A 108 55.49 33.74 -43.05
N ALA A 109 55.46 35.03 -42.70
CA ALA A 109 54.56 35.59 -41.69
C ALA A 109 53.08 35.40 -42.03
N GLN A 110 52.68 35.62 -43.29
CA GLN A 110 51.30 35.39 -43.75
C GLN A 110 50.85 33.92 -43.60
N ARG A 111 51.76 32.95 -43.82
CA ARG A 111 51.46 31.53 -43.59
C ARG A 111 51.34 31.22 -42.11
N ALA A 112 52.27 31.68 -41.28
CA ALA A 112 52.21 31.49 -39.84
C ALA A 112 50.95 32.12 -39.21
N LEU A 113 50.54 33.30 -39.67
CA LEU A 113 49.26 33.92 -39.26
C LEU A 113 48.06 33.06 -39.65
N HIS A 114 48.00 32.55 -40.88
CA HIS A 114 46.90 31.70 -41.32
C HIS A 114 46.88 30.33 -40.59
N GLU A 115 48.05 29.76 -40.31
CA GLU A 115 48.18 28.56 -39.49
C GLU A 115 47.62 28.80 -38.08
N LEU A 116 47.98 29.93 -37.45
CA LEU A 116 47.43 30.36 -36.15
C LEU A 116 45.91 30.60 -36.19
N GLU A 117 45.37 31.26 -37.23
CA GLU A 117 43.93 31.45 -37.43
C GLU A 117 43.20 30.09 -37.49
N THR A 118 43.72 29.13 -38.26
CA THR A 118 43.10 27.80 -38.37
C THR A 118 43.23 27.00 -37.08
N GLN A 119 44.29 27.21 -36.28
CA GLN A 119 44.46 26.59 -34.97
C GLN A 119 43.50 27.20 -33.94
N GLN A 120 43.32 28.53 -33.97
CA GLN A 120 42.35 29.24 -33.13
C GLN A 120 40.92 28.75 -33.40
N LEU A 121 40.51 28.63 -34.67
CA LEU A 121 39.19 28.11 -35.05
C LEU A 121 38.96 26.67 -34.55
N LYS A 122 39.96 25.79 -34.67
CA LYS A 122 39.90 24.41 -34.13
C LYS A 122 39.71 24.43 -32.62
N SER A 123 40.59 25.14 -31.89
CA SER A 123 40.51 25.23 -30.42
C SER A 123 39.22 25.87 -29.90
N GLY A 124 38.59 26.75 -30.68
CA GLY A 124 37.25 27.27 -30.41
C GLY A 124 36.19 26.18 -30.49
N SER A 125 36.17 25.42 -31.59
CA SER A 125 35.26 24.27 -31.77
C SER A 125 35.45 23.21 -30.67
N ASP A 126 36.71 22.88 -30.33
CA ASP A 126 37.03 21.92 -29.27
C ASP A 126 36.53 22.41 -27.89
N LEU A 127 36.72 23.69 -27.58
CA LEU A 127 36.23 24.32 -26.36
C LEU A 127 34.70 24.33 -26.30
N GLU A 128 34.02 24.65 -27.41
CA GLU A 128 32.56 24.58 -27.50
C GLU A 128 32.04 23.15 -27.29
N HIS A 129 32.66 22.13 -27.91
CA HIS A 129 32.29 20.73 -27.69
C HIS A 129 32.49 20.30 -26.23
N LEU A 130 33.60 20.69 -25.61
CA LEU A 130 33.86 20.42 -24.18
C LEU A 130 32.86 21.13 -23.27
N GLN A 131 32.46 22.37 -23.59
CA GLN A 131 31.41 23.07 -22.85
C GLN A 131 30.06 22.37 -22.96
N HIS A 132 29.60 22.02 -24.16
CA HIS A 132 28.33 21.29 -24.37
C HIS A 132 28.32 19.93 -23.64
N SER A 133 29.44 19.18 -23.70
CA SER A 133 29.61 17.94 -22.95
C SER A 133 29.52 18.17 -21.44
N THR A 134 30.18 19.23 -20.94
CA THR A 134 30.16 19.63 -19.52
C THR A 134 28.76 20.00 -19.04
N TYR A 135 27.95 20.69 -19.85
CA TYR A 135 26.55 21.00 -19.52
C TYR A 135 25.72 19.72 -19.45
N ARG A 136 25.78 18.84 -20.47
CA ARG A 136 25.04 17.57 -20.48
C ARG A 136 25.36 16.70 -19.26
N LEU A 137 26.62 16.60 -18.87
CA LEU A 137 27.07 15.84 -17.70
C LEU A 137 26.57 16.45 -16.38
N LYS A 138 26.48 17.79 -16.28
CA LYS A 138 25.88 18.47 -15.11
C LYS A 138 24.38 18.20 -15.00
N ASP A 139 23.64 18.26 -16.10
CA ASP A 139 22.21 17.98 -16.11
C ASP A 139 21.91 16.54 -15.68
N GLN A 140 22.73 15.58 -16.15
CA GLN A 140 22.68 14.17 -15.73
C GLN A 140 23.04 13.98 -14.26
N LEU A 141 24.06 14.68 -13.75
CA LEU A 141 24.45 14.66 -12.34
C LEU A 141 23.36 15.24 -11.43
N GLU A 142 22.69 16.33 -11.83
CA GLU A 142 21.57 16.86 -11.07
C GLU A 142 20.34 15.95 -11.14
N HIS A 143 20.05 15.36 -12.30
CA HIS A 143 18.92 14.44 -12.46
C HIS A 143 19.06 13.23 -11.52
N THR A 144 20.19 12.53 -11.59
CA THR A 144 20.51 11.39 -10.72
C THR A 144 20.56 11.78 -9.24
N ARG A 145 21.04 12.99 -8.90
CA ARG A 145 20.98 13.52 -7.53
C ARG A 145 19.54 13.73 -7.02
N ARG A 146 18.64 14.22 -7.88
CA ARG A 146 17.21 14.39 -7.55
C ARG A 146 16.53 13.03 -7.36
N GLU A 147 16.82 12.05 -8.22
CA GLU A 147 16.30 10.68 -8.10
C GLU A 147 16.78 9.99 -6.82
N ASN A 148 18.09 10.03 -6.54
CA ASN A 148 18.70 9.48 -5.33
C ASN A 148 18.09 10.10 -4.05
N SER A 149 17.85 11.41 -4.06
CA SER A 149 17.15 12.11 -2.96
C SER A 149 15.72 11.58 -2.74
N GLY A 150 15.00 11.25 -3.82
CA GLY A 150 13.67 10.62 -3.75
C GLY A 150 13.72 9.18 -3.25
N LEU A 151 14.72 8.39 -3.66
CA LEU A 151 14.93 7.02 -3.19
C LEU A 151 15.23 6.98 -1.68
N HIS A 152 16.10 7.85 -1.17
CA HIS A 152 16.39 7.92 0.27
C HIS A 152 15.17 8.36 1.10
N GLU A 153 14.31 9.25 0.60
CA GLU A 153 13.06 9.59 1.29
C GLU A 153 12.07 8.42 1.30
N GLY A 154 11.95 7.68 0.18
CA GLY A 154 11.17 6.45 0.12
C GLY A 154 11.69 5.37 1.07
N GLU A 155 13.01 5.19 1.14
CA GLU A 155 13.68 4.31 2.09
C GLU A 155 13.36 4.71 3.54
N ARG A 156 13.49 5.99 3.89
CA ARG A 156 13.16 6.53 5.22
C ARG A 156 11.71 6.25 5.61
N GLN A 157 10.77 6.40 4.68
CA GLN A 157 9.35 6.07 4.90
C GLN A 157 9.12 4.58 5.12
N LEU A 158 9.79 3.71 4.35
CA LEU A 158 9.74 2.26 4.54
C LEU A 158 10.35 1.82 5.88
N GLN A 159 11.50 2.38 6.27
CA GLN A 159 12.12 2.13 7.58
C GLN A 159 11.19 2.53 8.73
N LEU A 160 10.49 3.66 8.62
CA LEU A 160 9.49 4.10 9.61
C LEU A 160 8.29 3.13 9.67
N LYS A 161 7.77 2.71 8.51
CA LYS A 161 6.69 1.71 8.43
C LYS A 161 7.08 0.37 9.07
N ILE A 162 8.31 -0.08 8.82
CA ILE A 162 8.88 -1.30 9.45
C ILE A 162 8.95 -1.13 10.97
N LYS A 163 9.47 -0.01 11.48
CA LYS A 163 9.55 0.27 12.94
C LYS A 163 8.16 0.28 13.60
N THR A 164 7.15 0.87 12.95
CA THR A 164 5.76 0.83 13.45
C THR A 164 5.21 -0.60 13.48
N LEU A 165 5.37 -1.38 12.41
CA LEU A 165 4.91 -2.78 12.35
C LEU A 165 5.63 -3.67 13.36
N GLN A 166 6.93 -3.44 13.62
CA GLN A 166 7.69 -4.13 14.67
C GLN A 166 7.14 -3.83 16.07
N ASN A 167 6.76 -2.58 16.34
CA ASN A 167 6.15 -2.18 17.61
C ASN A 167 4.76 -2.82 17.80
N CYS A 168 3.91 -2.83 16.76
CA CYS A 168 2.63 -3.55 16.81
C CYS A 168 2.82 -5.06 17.03
N LEU A 169 3.74 -5.69 16.29
CA LEU A 169 4.06 -7.11 16.48
C LEU A 169 4.58 -7.42 17.89
N LYS A 170 5.22 -6.45 18.56
CA LYS A 170 5.64 -6.58 19.95
C LYS A 170 4.45 -6.50 20.92
N SER A 171 3.55 -5.52 20.77
CA SER A 171 2.36 -5.42 21.63
C SER A 171 1.45 -6.64 21.51
N GLU A 172 1.20 -7.13 20.28
CA GLU A 172 0.44 -8.36 20.03
C GLU A 172 1.06 -9.58 20.73
N LYS A 173 2.39 -9.74 20.68
CA LYS A 173 3.10 -10.82 21.39
C LYS A 173 2.95 -10.72 22.90
N GLU A 174 3.04 -9.51 23.46
CA GLU A 174 2.82 -9.28 24.88
C GLU A 174 1.36 -9.56 25.30
N GLU A 175 0.38 -9.26 24.45
CA GLU A 175 -1.03 -9.58 24.71
C GLU A 175 -1.33 -11.08 24.62
N VAL A 176 -0.82 -11.77 23.59
CA VAL A 176 -0.89 -13.24 23.50
C VAL A 176 -0.25 -13.89 24.74
N GLN A 177 0.89 -13.39 25.22
CA GLN A 177 1.53 -13.90 26.44
C GLN A 177 0.69 -13.65 27.70
N LYS A 178 0.07 -12.47 27.85
CA LYS A 178 -0.86 -12.15 28.95
C LYS A 178 -2.08 -13.09 28.91
N LEU A 179 -2.70 -13.26 27.74
CA LEU A 179 -3.84 -14.15 27.53
C LEU A 179 -3.50 -15.62 27.83
N GLN A 180 -2.33 -16.10 27.39
CA GLN A 180 -1.90 -17.47 27.65
C GLN A 180 -1.64 -17.74 29.14
N SER A 181 -1.15 -16.74 29.89
CA SER A 181 -1.06 -16.78 31.36
C SER A 181 -2.45 -16.85 32.03
N ILE A 182 -3.42 -16.09 31.54
CA ILE A 182 -4.83 -16.13 32.01
C ILE A 182 -5.47 -17.49 31.70
N ILE A 183 -5.21 -18.08 30.53
CA ILE A 183 -5.71 -19.41 30.15
C ILE A 183 -5.09 -20.49 31.06
N SER A 184 -3.77 -20.44 31.29
CA SER A 184 -3.06 -21.38 32.16
C SER A 184 -3.57 -21.33 33.61
N SER A 185 -3.70 -20.14 34.19
CA SER A 185 -4.22 -19.95 35.55
C SER A 185 -5.70 -20.34 35.70
N ARG A 186 -6.55 -20.10 34.69
CA ARG A 186 -7.91 -20.65 34.64
C ARG A 186 -7.91 -22.18 34.56
N ALA A 187 -7.03 -22.77 33.75
CA ALA A 187 -6.95 -24.22 33.61
C ALA A 187 -6.53 -24.91 34.93
N THR A 188 -5.61 -24.34 35.70
CA THR A 188 -5.25 -24.87 37.03
C THR A 188 -6.39 -24.68 38.05
N GLN A 189 -7.10 -23.55 38.03
CA GLN A 189 -8.28 -23.31 38.86
C GLN A 189 -9.40 -24.33 38.56
N TYR A 190 -9.78 -24.52 37.29
CA TYR A 190 -10.80 -25.51 36.91
C TYR A 190 -10.38 -26.93 37.26
N ASN A 191 -9.09 -27.28 37.13
CA ASN A 191 -8.58 -28.58 37.59
C ASN A 191 -8.72 -28.76 39.11
N HIS A 192 -8.44 -27.72 39.91
CA HIS A 192 -8.62 -27.77 41.35
C HIS A 192 -10.09 -27.98 41.74
N ASP A 193 -11.00 -27.18 41.17
CA ASP A 193 -12.41 -27.23 41.53
C ASP A 193 -13.13 -28.47 40.96
N THR A 194 -12.68 -29.01 39.83
CA THR A 194 -13.11 -30.34 39.35
C THR A 194 -12.71 -31.41 40.36
N LYS A 195 -11.44 -31.47 40.78
CA LYS A 195 -10.96 -32.41 41.82
C LYS A 195 -11.67 -32.21 43.16
N ARG A 196 -12.10 -31.00 43.49
CA ARG A 196 -12.93 -30.70 44.67
C ARG A 196 -14.33 -31.33 44.52
N LYS A 197 -14.99 -31.14 43.38
CA LYS A 197 -16.32 -31.70 43.10
C LYS A 197 -16.31 -33.22 42.97
N GLU A 198 -15.26 -33.81 42.40
CA GLU A 198 -15.03 -35.26 42.41
C GLU A 198 -15.02 -35.82 43.84
N ARG A 199 -14.22 -35.23 44.74
CA ARG A 199 -14.14 -35.62 46.16
C ARG A 199 -15.45 -35.41 46.94
N GLU A 200 -16.26 -34.42 46.55
CA GLU A 200 -17.62 -34.25 47.10
C GLU A 200 -18.54 -35.36 46.57
N CYS A 201 -18.45 -35.70 45.28
CA CYS A 201 -19.22 -36.77 44.65
C CYS A 201 -18.84 -38.17 45.16
N THR A 202 -17.57 -38.48 45.45
CA THR A 202 -17.22 -39.79 46.06
C THR A 202 -17.82 -39.89 47.46
N LYS A 203 -17.65 -38.87 48.31
CA LYS A 203 -18.26 -38.81 49.66
C LYS A 203 -19.78 -38.95 49.65
N LEU A 204 -20.46 -38.42 48.62
CA LEU A 204 -21.90 -38.61 48.45
C LEU A 204 -22.26 -40.03 47.96
N LYS A 205 -21.47 -40.63 47.07
CA LYS A 205 -21.62 -42.04 46.64
C LYS A 205 -21.35 -43.03 47.79
N GLU A 206 -20.33 -42.78 48.60
CA GLU A 206 -19.99 -43.53 49.81
C GLU A 206 -21.16 -43.51 50.81
N ARG A 207 -21.66 -42.31 51.15
CA ARG A 207 -22.83 -42.13 52.02
C ARG A 207 -24.10 -42.80 51.47
N LEU A 208 -24.35 -42.71 50.17
CA LEU A 208 -25.48 -43.39 49.53
C LEU A 208 -25.32 -44.93 49.61
N THR A 209 -24.12 -45.44 49.40
CA THR A 209 -23.82 -46.87 49.47
C THR A 209 -24.02 -47.40 50.90
N GLN A 210 -23.53 -46.67 51.91
CA GLN A 210 -23.78 -46.98 53.32
C GLN A 210 -25.29 -47.02 53.62
N LEU A 211 -26.05 -45.99 53.25
CA LEU A 211 -27.50 -45.92 53.46
C LEU A 211 -28.30 -47.01 52.70
N LEU A 212 -27.72 -47.63 51.67
CA LEU A 212 -28.29 -48.77 50.96
C LEU A 212 -27.92 -50.11 51.62
N MET A 213 -26.73 -50.22 52.23
CA MET A 213 -26.31 -51.38 53.03
C MET A 213 -27.08 -51.43 54.35
N ASP A 214 -27.14 -50.33 55.10
CA ASP A 214 -27.89 -50.17 56.35
C ASP A 214 -29.39 -50.52 56.21
N LYS A 215 -29.92 -50.49 54.97
CA LYS A 215 -31.29 -50.86 54.61
C LYS A 215 -31.46 -52.30 54.14
N ARG A 216 -30.41 -53.01 53.73
CA ARG A 216 -30.48 -54.45 53.43
C ARG A 216 -30.51 -55.29 54.70
N ASP A 217 -29.71 -54.92 55.69
CA ASP A 217 -29.65 -55.64 56.97
C ASP A 217 -30.95 -55.45 57.79
N LYS A 218 -31.68 -54.36 57.53
CA LYS A 218 -33.02 -54.08 58.07
C LYS A 218 -34.13 -54.62 57.15
N LYS A 219 -34.16 -55.95 56.96
CA LYS A 219 -35.22 -56.65 56.20
C LYS A 219 -36.56 -56.73 56.95
N LEU A 220 -37.15 -55.59 57.31
CA LEU A 220 -38.54 -55.47 57.79
C LEU A 220 -39.15 -54.13 57.38
N SER A 221 -40.35 -54.20 56.78
CA SER A 221 -41.29 -53.12 56.41
C SER A 221 -40.74 -51.80 55.83
N ILE A 222 -41.06 -51.52 54.56
CA ILE A 222 -41.02 -50.16 54.00
C ILE A 222 -42.42 -49.54 54.13
N GLU A 223 -42.66 -48.89 55.27
CA GLU A 223 -43.86 -48.08 55.46
C GLU A 223 -43.57 -46.63 55.08
N ILE A 224 -44.22 -46.12 54.02
CA ILE A 224 -43.94 -44.79 53.46
C ILE A 224 -44.71 -43.69 54.22
N SER A 225 -44.49 -43.62 55.53
CA SER A 225 -45.26 -42.79 56.48
C SER A 225 -44.92 -41.29 56.45
N ASN A 226 -44.14 -40.80 55.46
CA ASN A 226 -43.82 -39.37 55.31
C ASN A 226 -43.67 -38.98 53.84
N HIS A 227 -44.79 -38.66 53.20
CA HIS A 227 -44.81 -37.91 51.95
C HIS A 227 -44.51 -36.44 52.24
N VAL A 228 -43.23 -36.04 52.15
CA VAL A 228 -42.76 -34.65 52.37
C VAL A 228 -43.21 -33.74 51.22
N GLY A 229 -44.51 -33.42 51.20
CA GLY A 229 -45.07 -32.31 50.45
C GLY A 229 -44.58 -31.00 51.05
N ARG A 230 -43.59 -30.37 50.41
CA ARG A 230 -43.26 -28.97 50.71
C ARG A 230 -44.47 -28.12 50.33
N SER A 231 -44.94 -27.23 51.20
CA SER A 231 -46.14 -26.41 50.99
C SER A 231 -46.07 -25.44 49.79
N ASP A 232 -44.87 -25.18 49.25
CA ASP A 232 -44.64 -24.43 47.99
C ASP A 232 -44.46 -25.34 46.75
N GLY A 233 -44.49 -26.67 46.90
CA GLY A 233 -44.41 -27.66 45.81
C GLY A 233 -43.06 -27.74 45.05
N LYS A 234 -42.18 -26.74 45.16
CA LYS A 234 -40.94 -26.65 44.37
C LYS A 234 -39.79 -27.43 45.00
N ARG A 235 -39.11 -28.23 44.16
CA ARG A 235 -37.90 -28.99 44.48
C ARG A 235 -36.66 -28.16 44.07
N GLY A 236 -35.64 -28.12 44.92
CA GLY A 236 -34.35 -27.49 44.57
C GLY A 236 -33.73 -28.17 43.35
N LEU A 237 -33.43 -27.38 42.32
CA LEU A 237 -33.00 -27.88 41.01
C LEU A 237 -31.48 -28.09 40.98
N TRP A 238 -31.06 -29.35 41.06
CA TRP A 238 -29.69 -29.73 40.73
C TRP A 238 -29.46 -29.61 39.22
N LYS A 239 -28.23 -29.24 38.82
CA LYS A 239 -27.79 -29.38 37.42
C LYS A 239 -27.99 -30.82 36.98
N THR A 240 -28.95 -30.98 36.08
CA THR A 240 -29.41 -32.23 35.46
C THR A 240 -29.70 -31.90 34.01
N GLY A 241 -29.72 -32.88 33.11
CA GLY A 241 -29.96 -32.60 31.67
C GLY A 241 -31.28 -31.85 31.39
N LYS A 242 -32.27 -31.93 32.29
CA LYS A 242 -33.50 -31.11 32.23
C LYS A 242 -33.28 -29.61 32.46
N MET A 243 -32.15 -29.17 32.99
CA MET A 243 -31.78 -27.78 33.24
C MET A 243 -30.88 -27.23 32.12
N GLU A 244 -29.99 -28.05 31.55
CA GLU A 244 -29.30 -27.69 30.30
C GLU A 244 -30.29 -27.61 29.13
N ALA A 245 -31.20 -28.58 28.99
CA ALA A 245 -32.34 -28.48 28.07
C ALA A 245 -33.34 -27.35 28.41
N ARG A 246 -33.29 -26.76 29.62
CA ARG A 246 -34.00 -25.50 29.93
C ARG A 246 -33.27 -24.32 29.35
N HIS A 247 -31.97 -24.18 29.57
CA HIS A 247 -31.19 -23.06 29.04
C HIS A 247 -31.07 -23.09 27.51
N GLU A 248 -30.93 -24.27 26.90
CA GLU A 248 -31.06 -24.44 25.45
C GLU A 248 -32.49 -24.10 24.98
N GLY A 249 -33.53 -24.58 25.68
CA GLY A 249 -34.92 -24.23 25.40
C GLY A 249 -35.27 -22.75 25.62
N GLU A 250 -34.55 -22.05 26.48
CA GLU A 250 -34.63 -20.60 26.74
C GLU A 250 -33.92 -19.83 25.63
N MET A 251 -32.74 -20.29 25.17
CA MET A 251 -32.03 -19.76 24.02
C MET A 251 -32.83 -19.91 22.72
N TYR A 252 -33.37 -21.12 22.43
CA TYR A 252 -34.23 -21.34 21.28
C TYR A 252 -35.52 -20.53 21.37
N ARG A 253 -36.10 -20.33 22.57
CA ARG A 253 -37.26 -19.46 22.79
C ARG A 253 -36.93 -17.98 22.54
N ALA A 254 -35.75 -17.50 22.94
CA ALA A 254 -35.31 -16.14 22.65
C ALA A 254 -35.15 -15.94 21.13
N LEU A 255 -34.42 -16.86 20.47
CA LEU A 255 -34.23 -16.81 19.01
C LEU A 255 -35.57 -16.87 18.24
N LEU A 256 -36.51 -17.72 18.67
CA LEU A 256 -37.86 -17.76 18.08
C LEU A 256 -38.64 -16.47 18.34
N SER A 257 -38.54 -15.86 19.53
CA SER A 257 -39.13 -14.55 19.83
C SER A 257 -38.56 -13.44 18.93
N ASP A 258 -37.26 -13.48 18.62
CA ASP A 258 -36.61 -12.51 17.74
C ASP A 258 -37.06 -12.69 16.27
N TYR A 259 -37.23 -13.94 15.81
CA TYR A 259 -37.84 -14.21 14.51
C TYR A 259 -39.32 -13.80 14.46
N GLU A 260 -40.12 -14.12 15.48
CA GLU A 260 -41.53 -13.72 15.54
C GLU A 260 -41.71 -12.20 15.61
N THR A 261 -40.88 -11.47 16.37
CA THR A 261 -40.95 -10.00 16.44
C THR A 261 -40.61 -9.38 15.10
N ARG A 262 -39.58 -9.88 14.40
CA ARG A 262 -39.23 -9.41 13.05
C ARG A 262 -40.30 -9.77 12.00
N GLN A 263 -40.90 -10.96 12.09
CA GLN A 263 -42.02 -11.36 11.25
C GLN A 263 -43.27 -10.49 11.52
N ARG A 264 -43.58 -10.18 12.78
CA ARG A 264 -44.65 -9.25 13.16
C ARG A 264 -44.38 -7.84 12.62
N SER A 265 -43.15 -7.35 12.67
CA SER A 265 -42.76 -6.06 12.09
C SER A 265 -42.98 -6.01 10.58
N LEU A 266 -42.53 -7.04 9.84
CA LEU A 266 -42.74 -7.15 8.38
C LEU A 266 -44.23 -7.30 8.01
N MET A 267 -45.02 -8.00 8.83
CA MET A 267 -46.48 -8.10 8.62
C MET A 267 -47.19 -6.76 8.83
N MET A 268 -46.78 -5.96 9.83
CA MET A 268 -47.31 -4.61 10.03
C MET A 268 -46.98 -3.71 8.84
N GLU A 269 -45.71 -3.64 8.43
CA GLU A 269 -45.27 -2.87 7.26
C GLU A 269 -46.01 -3.26 5.98
N ASN A 270 -46.12 -4.57 5.71
CA ASN A 270 -46.87 -5.08 4.56
C ASN A 270 -48.37 -4.75 4.63
N SER A 271 -48.94 -4.59 5.83
CA SER A 271 -50.32 -4.13 6.02
C SER A 271 -50.48 -2.64 5.74
N GLU A 272 -49.53 -1.78 6.16
CA GLU A 272 -49.56 -0.35 5.86
C GLU A 272 -49.39 -0.10 4.35
N LEU A 273 -48.45 -0.78 3.69
CA LEU A 273 -48.29 -0.72 2.23
C LEU A 273 -49.57 -1.13 1.49
N LYS A 274 -50.30 -2.14 1.99
CA LYS A 274 -51.61 -2.54 1.45
C LYS A 274 -52.70 -1.51 1.69
N LYS A 275 -52.72 -0.82 2.84
CA LYS A 275 -53.65 0.29 3.11
C LYS A 275 -53.38 1.46 2.14
N VAL A 276 -52.13 1.86 1.97
CA VAL A 276 -51.74 2.93 1.03
C VAL A 276 -52.16 2.57 -0.40
N LEU A 277 -51.88 1.35 -0.86
CA LEU A 277 -52.27 0.89 -2.20
C LEU A 277 -53.79 0.85 -2.39
N GLN A 278 -54.55 0.41 -1.39
CA GLN A 278 -56.01 0.38 -1.43
C GLN A 278 -56.61 1.80 -1.36
N HIS A 279 -56.03 2.71 -0.58
CA HIS A 279 -56.46 4.11 -0.52
C HIS A 279 -56.19 4.85 -1.84
N MET A 280 -55.01 4.66 -2.45
CA MET A 280 -54.73 5.19 -3.80
C MET A 280 -55.71 4.64 -4.86
N LYS A 281 -56.08 3.37 -4.76
CA LYS A 281 -57.09 2.75 -5.62
C LYS A 281 -58.50 3.33 -5.37
N GLU A 282 -58.87 3.60 -4.13
CA GLU A 282 -60.15 4.25 -3.78
C GLU A 282 -60.20 5.70 -4.28
N ASP A 283 -59.10 6.46 -4.16
CA ASP A 283 -58.98 7.81 -4.74
C ASP A 283 -59.09 7.76 -6.27
N MET A 284 -58.37 6.85 -6.94
CA MET A 284 -58.47 6.66 -8.39
C MET A 284 -59.90 6.28 -8.83
N ILE A 285 -60.57 5.37 -8.11
CA ILE A 285 -61.98 5.03 -8.38
C ILE A 285 -62.88 6.25 -8.14
N THR A 286 -62.64 7.05 -7.10
CA THR A 286 -63.45 8.24 -6.79
C THR A 286 -63.28 9.36 -7.83
N ILE A 287 -62.08 9.51 -8.39
CA ILE A 287 -61.78 10.45 -9.48
C ILE A 287 -62.37 9.98 -10.82
N LEU A 288 -62.38 8.66 -11.08
CA LEU A 288 -62.84 8.08 -12.34
C LEU A 288 -64.34 7.71 -12.35
N SER A 289 -65.02 7.73 -11.19
CA SER A 289 -66.46 7.40 -11.10
C SER A 289 -67.33 8.61 -11.47
N PRO A 290 -68.15 8.54 -12.54
CA PRO A 290 -69.00 9.66 -12.93
C PRO A 290 -70.17 9.83 -11.96
N LYS A 291 -70.13 10.89 -11.14
CA LYS A 291 -71.28 11.29 -10.30
C LYS A 291 -72.43 11.79 -11.19
N LYS A 292 -73.45 10.95 -11.38
CA LYS A 292 -74.76 11.39 -11.90
C LYS A 292 -75.36 12.46 -10.98
N PRO A 293 -75.95 13.54 -11.53
CA PRO A 293 -76.69 14.52 -10.72
C PRO A 293 -78.03 13.92 -10.25
N CYS A 294 -78.46 14.30 -9.04
CA CYS A 294 -79.82 14.05 -8.57
C CYS A 294 -80.37 15.29 -7.85
N VAL A 295 -81.24 15.98 -8.59
CA VAL A 295 -82.06 17.16 -8.26
C VAL A 295 -82.59 17.22 -6.81
N LYS A 296 -82.52 18.43 -6.23
CA LYS A 296 -83.56 19.12 -5.44
C LYS A 296 -83.23 20.63 -5.49
N THR A 297 -84.06 21.49 -6.10
CA THR A 297 -85.38 21.99 -5.63
C THR A 297 -85.15 22.93 -4.43
N GLU A 298 -85.00 24.24 -4.65
CA GLU A 298 -86.05 25.30 -4.68
C GLU A 298 -86.52 25.71 -3.26
N PRO A 299 -87.08 26.92 -3.00
CA PRO A 299 -87.47 27.97 -3.95
C PRO A 299 -86.87 29.39 -3.68
N ALA A 300 -87.27 30.37 -4.49
CA ALA A 300 -87.01 31.80 -4.34
C ALA A 300 -88.25 32.59 -3.82
N ASP A 301 -88.04 33.88 -3.47
CA ASP A 301 -88.99 35.02 -3.40
C ASP A 301 -88.25 36.19 -2.69
N ASP A 302 -88.41 37.49 -2.94
CA ASP A 302 -89.10 38.35 -3.94
C ASP A 302 -88.32 39.73 -3.91
N SER A 303 -88.53 40.84 -4.64
CA SER A 303 -89.62 41.32 -5.49
C SER A 303 -89.22 42.47 -6.45
N THR A 304 -90.03 42.71 -7.49
CA THR A 304 -90.15 43.95 -8.32
C THR A 304 -88.94 44.40 -9.17
N THR A 305 -89.07 45.03 -10.36
CA THR A 305 -90.17 45.16 -11.36
C THR A 305 -89.58 45.69 -12.68
N SER A 306 -89.96 45.13 -13.84
CA SER A 306 -90.20 45.83 -15.13
C SER A 306 -90.58 44.83 -16.24
N GLU A 307 -91.33 45.29 -17.24
CA GLU A 307 -91.95 44.50 -18.33
C GLU A 307 -91.13 44.67 -19.64
N SER A 308 -91.37 44.01 -20.79
CA SER A 308 -92.51 43.22 -21.32
C SER A 308 -92.03 42.31 -22.48
N GLY A 309 -92.85 41.34 -22.94
CA GLY A 309 -92.79 40.81 -24.31
C GLY A 309 -92.43 39.32 -24.52
N GLU A 310 -93.48 38.51 -24.73
CA GLU A 310 -93.55 37.33 -25.63
C GLU A 310 -92.72 36.03 -25.34
N GLU A 311 -93.14 34.96 -26.04
CA GLU A 311 -92.90 33.51 -25.88
C GLU A 311 -91.40 33.12 -25.83
N GLU A 312 -90.85 32.36 -24.86
CA GLU A 312 -91.26 31.04 -24.34
C GLU A 312 -90.98 30.86 -22.83
N ALA A 313 -91.91 30.26 -22.09
CA ALA A 313 -91.80 30.02 -20.64
C ALA A 313 -90.91 28.81 -20.25
N GLY A 314 -89.89 28.47 -21.05
CA GLY A 314 -88.95 27.38 -20.78
C GLY A 314 -87.57 27.82 -20.28
N ASP A 315 -87.10 29.00 -20.69
CA ASP A 315 -85.65 29.27 -20.68
C ASP A 315 -85.08 29.77 -19.35
N ARG A 316 -85.82 30.47 -18.48
CA ARG A 316 -85.22 31.03 -17.24
C ARG A 316 -84.76 29.98 -16.22
N SER A 317 -85.47 28.85 -16.11
CA SER A 317 -85.00 27.72 -15.29
C SER A 317 -83.76 27.06 -15.90
N ARG A 318 -83.70 27.04 -17.24
CA ARG A 318 -82.55 26.57 -18.00
C ARG A 318 -81.36 27.52 -17.86
N GLU A 319 -81.50 28.83 -18.02
CA GLU A 319 -80.44 29.83 -17.81
C GLU A 319 -79.88 29.79 -16.38
N GLY A 320 -80.72 29.62 -15.36
CA GLY A 320 -80.26 29.44 -13.97
C GLY A 320 -79.46 28.15 -13.77
N LEU A 321 -79.92 27.04 -14.36
CA LEU A 321 -79.17 25.78 -14.40
C LEU A 321 -77.93 25.85 -15.30
N GLU A 322 -77.94 26.67 -16.34
CA GLU A 322 -76.87 26.82 -17.33
C GLU A 322 -75.77 27.72 -16.76
N GLN A 323 -76.09 28.82 -16.07
CA GLN A 323 -75.14 29.59 -15.25
C GLN A 323 -74.60 28.79 -14.06
N SER A 324 -75.44 27.98 -13.40
CA SER A 324 -74.97 27.06 -12.36
C SER A 324 -74.05 25.98 -12.93
N CYS A 325 -74.36 25.48 -14.13
CA CYS A 325 -73.54 24.51 -14.85
C CYS A 325 -72.26 25.14 -15.41
N GLU A 326 -72.28 26.39 -15.85
CA GLU A 326 -71.11 27.16 -16.30
C GLU A 326 -70.21 27.50 -15.12
N GLN A 327 -70.75 27.95 -13.99
CA GLN A 327 -69.98 28.17 -12.77
C GLN A 327 -69.44 26.84 -12.23
N ALA A 328 -70.19 25.73 -12.31
CA ALA A 328 -69.70 24.41 -11.94
C ALA A 328 -68.65 23.88 -12.94
N ARG A 329 -68.80 24.15 -14.25
CA ARG A 329 -67.83 23.81 -15.31
C ARG A 329 -66.59 24.68 -15.22
N GLU A 330 -66.70 25.92 -14.78
CA GLU A 330 -65.57 26.83 -14.55
C GLU A 330 -64.86 26.50 -13.24
N GLN A 331 -65.57 26.21 -12.15
CA GLN A 331 -64.98 25.64 -10.93
C GLN A 331 -64.32 24.29 -11.22
N LEU A 332 -64.94 23.42 -12.02
CA LEU A 332 -64.35 22.15 -12.45
C LEU A 332 -63.14 22.39 -13.37
N THR A 333 -63.20 23.33 -14.30
CA THR A 333 -62.08 23.66 -15.20
C THR A 333 -60.94 24.33 -14.44
N ASN A 334 -61.22 25.16 -13.45
CA ASN A 334 -60.21 25.80 -12.60
C ASN A 334 -59.65 24.83 -11.55
N SER A 335 -60.46 23.88 -11.07
CA SER A 335 -60.02 22.73 -10.27
C SER A 335 -59.14 21.80 -11.10
N ILE A 336 -59.54 21.42 -12.31
CA ILE A 336 -58.73 20.65 -13.27
C ILE A 336 -57.46 21.43 -13.65
N ARG A 337 -57.50 22.76 -13.88
CA ARG A 337 -56.30 23.58 -14.11
C ARG A 337 -55.42 23.72 -12.87
N LEU A 338 -55.97 23.62 -11.66
CA LEU A 338 -55.20 23.65 -10.41
C LEU A 338 -54.59 22.28 -10.11
N GLN A 339 -55.34 21.19 -10.30
CA GLN A 339 -54.85 19.82 -10.19
C GLN A 339 -53.90 19.47 -11.34
N TRP A 340 -54.09 20.01 -12.54
CA TRP A 340 -53.13 19.93 -13.64
C TRP A 340 -51.90 20.78 -13.39
N ARG A 341 -51.99 21.94 -12.72
CA ARG A 341 -50.79 22.66 -12.25
C ARG A 341 -50.09 21.95 -11.09
N LYS A 342 -50.82 21.33 -10.17
CA LYS A 342 -50.24 20.51 -9.09
C LYS A 342 -49.62 19.22 -9.63
N LEU A 343 -50.28 18.54 -10.55
CA LEU A 343 -49.79 17.34 -11.24
C LEU A 343 -48.66 17.70 -12.18
N LYS A 344 -48.72 18.79 -12.95
CA LYS A 344 -47.59 19.28 -13.75
C LYS A 344 -46.43 19.68 -12.85
N SER A 345 -46.64 20.37 -11.73
CA SER A 345 -45.59 20.64 -10.74
C SER A 345 -45.09 19.40 -10.00
N HIS A 346 -45.91 18.36 -9.82
CA HIS A 346 -45.50 17.08 -9.24
C HIS A 346 -44.88 16.16 -10.28
N MET A 347 -45.16 16.35 -11.57
CA MET A 347 -44.60 15.60 -12.68
C MET A 347 -43.32 16.29 -13.17
N GLU A 348 -43.20 17.61 -13.10
CA GLU A 348 -41.96 18.38 -13.23
C GLU A 348 -41.05 18.15 -12.02
N ARG A 349 -41.60 17.95 -10.81
CA ARG A 349 -40.81 17.49 -9.66
C ARG A 349 -40.48 16.01 -9.73
N LEU A 350 -41.37 15.13 -10.21
CA LEU A 350 -41.04 13.72 -10.46
C LEU A 350 -40.13 13.57 -11.68
N ASP A 351 -40.11 14.50 -12.63
CA ASP A 351 -39.21 14.51 -13.78
C ASP A 351 -37.90 15.21 -13.41
N SER A 352 -37.90 16.19 -12.49
CA SER A 352 -36.68 16.68 -11.83
C SER A 352 -36.10 15.66 -10.85
N GLN A 353 -36.94 14.85 -10.20
CA GLN A 353 -36.53 13.83 -9.22
C GLN A 353 -36.21 12.50 -9.90
N ALA A 354 -36.87 12.14 -11.00
CA ALA A 354 -36.50 11.03 -11.86
C ALA A 354 -35.47 11.44 -12.90
N SER A 355 -35.21 12.74 -13.14
CA SER A 355 -33.93 13.20 -13.69
C SER A 355 -32.86 13.15 -12.61
N LEU A 356 -33.07 13.61 -11.37
CA LEU A 356 -32.06 13.42 -10.30
C LEU A 356 -31.77 11.94 -10.05
N VAL A 357 -32.77 11.06 -10.07
CA VAL A 357 -32.59 9.60 -9.94
C VAL A 357 -32.13 8.97 -11.25
N ALA A 358 -32.53 9.44 -12.44
CA ALA A 358 -31.84 9.09 -13.69
C ALA A 358 -30.50 9.85 -13.87
N CYS A 359 -30.04 10.62 -12.88
CA CYS A 359 -28.72 11.23 -12.80
C CYS A 359 -27.91 10.68 -11.62
N GLN A 360 -28.53 9.92 -10.70
CA GLN A 360 -27.89 9.19 -9.61
C GLN A 360 -27.84 7.67 -9.86
N GLU A 361 -28.83 7.12 -10.54
CA GLU A 361 -28.89 5.74 -11.02
C GLU A 361 -28.59 5.69 -12.51
N ARG A 362 -29.16 6.57 -13.36
CA ARG A 362 -28.85 6.55 -14.80
C ARG A 362 -27.65 7.41 -15.21
N GLU A 363 -27.35 8.58 -14.65
CA GLU A 363 -26.01 9.19 -14.82
C GLU A 363 -25.02 8.75 -13.74
N GLY A 364 -25.50 8.40 -12.54
CA GLY A 364 -24.67 8.10 -11.37
C GLY A 364 -24.34 6.62 -11.17
N ASP A 365 -24.95 5.70 -11.93
CA ASP A 365 -24.60 4.27 -11.96
C ASP A 365 -24.58 3.72 -13.42
N GLU A 366 -25.50 4.09 -14.32
CA GLU A 366 -25.43 3.69 -15.74
C GLU A 366 -24.45 4.54 -16.57
N VAL A 367 -24.42 5.88 -16.44
CA VAL A 367 -23.34 6.73 -17.01
C VAL A 367 -22.12 6.74 -16.11
N MET A 368 -22.18 6.57 -14.79
CA MET A 368 -20.95 6.32 -14.03
C MET A 368 -20.35 4.99 -14.47
N SER A 369 -21.07 3.87 -14.47
CA SER A 369 -20.48 2.61 -14.97
C SER A 369 -20.14 2.66 -16.46
N ARG A 370 -20.86 3.38 -17.32
CA ARG A 370 -20.46 3.57 -18.73
C ARG A 370 -19.25 4.49 -18.88
N LYS A 371 -19.16 5.60 -18.14
CA LYS A 371 -18.04 6.55 -18.14
C LYS A 371 -16.82 5.95 -17.47
N GLU A 372 -16.98 5.17 -16.42
CA GLU A 372 -15.95 4.35 -15.78
C GLU A 372 -15.47 3.27 -16.75
N ARG A 373 -16.35 2.60 -17.51
CA ARG A 373 -15.95 1.67 -18.60
C ARG A 373 -15.29 2.39 -19.78
N GLU A 374 -15.72 3.60 -20.14
CA GLU A 374 -15.10 4.41 -21.20
C GLU A 374 -13.78 5.03 -20.76
N GLU A 375 -13.64 5.40 -19.49
CA GLU A 375 -12.41 5.81 -18.82
C GLU A 375 -11.48 4.62 -18.59
N GLU A 376 -11.98 3.43 -18.25
CA GLU A 376 -11.22 2.18 -18.12
C GLU A 376 -10.76 1.71 -19.49
N MET A 377 -11.59 1.84 -20.52
CA MET A 377 -11.18 1.63 -21.91
C MET A 377 -10.19 2.69 -22.39
N GLN A 378 -10.25 3.93 -21.89
CA GLN A 378 -9.23 4.96 -22.14
C GLN A 378 -7.94 4.69 -21.35
N ARG A 379 -8.02 4.28 -20.08
CA ARG A 379 -6.90 3.81 -19.24
C ARG A 379 -6.21 2.63 -19.91
N MET A 380 -6.93 1.56 -20.25
CA MET A 380 -6.39 0.43 -21.01
C MET A 380 -5.85 0.83 -22.40
N ARG A 381 -6.41 1.84 -23.08
CA ARG A 381 -5.82 2.34 -24.35
C ARG A 381 -4.52 3.09 -24.11
N LEU A 382 -4.43 3.90 -23.06
CA LEU A 382 -3.21 4.61 -22.65
C LEU A 382 -2.15 3.64 -22.13
N GLU A 383 -2.53 2.63 -21.34
CA GLU A 383 -1.69 1.54 -20.87
C GLU A 383 -1.21 0.68 -22.05
N LEU A 384 -2.08 0.28 -22.98
CA LEU A 384 -1.66 -0.42 -24.20
C LEU A 384 -0.77 0.45 -25.10
N GLN A 385 -0.94 1.77 -25.09
CA GLN A 385 -0.06 2.69 -25.82
C GLN A 385 1.30 2.83 -25.13
N GLN A 386 1.33 2.98 -23.81
CA GLN A 386 2.56 2.96 -23.00
C GLN A 386 3.27 1.60 -23.10
N CYS A 387 2.55 0.48 -23.13
CA CYS A 387 3.13 -0.84 -23.37
C CYS A 387 3.71 -0.96 -24.77
N LYS A 388 3.07 -0.40 -25.82
CA LYS A 388 3.66 -0.35 -27.16
C LYS A 388 4.91 0.53 -27.22
N GLU A 389 4.87 1.69 -26.59
CA GLU A 389 6.02 2.62 -26.51
C GLU A 389 7.16 2.01 -25.70
N PHE A 390 6.86 1.31 -24.60
CA PHE A 390 7.82 0.56 -23.81
C PHE A 390 8.39 -0.64 -24.58
N ILE A 391 7.57 -1.41 -25.30
CA ILE A 391 8.04 -2.50 -26.18
C ILE A 391 8.90 -1.94 -27.33
N HIS A 392 8.52 -0.79 -27.92
CA HIS A 392 9.31 -0.14 -28.96
C HIS A 392 10.64 0.40 -28.42
N MET A 393 10.64 1.01 -27.23
CA MET A 393 11.84 1.45 -26.53
C MET A 393 12.72 0.27 -26.10
N GLN A 394 12.14 -0.85 -25.64
CA GLN A 394 12.88 -2.09 -25.36
C GLN A 394 13.49 -2.68 -26.64
N GLN A 395 12.78 -2.68 -27.77
CA GLN A 395 13.32 -3.10 -29.06
C GLN A 395 14.43 -2.17 -29.54
N GLN A 396 14.28 -0.85 -29.37
CA GLN A 396 15.30 0.14 -29.70
C GLN A 396 16.53 0.01 -28.79
N LEU A 397 16.35 -0.21 -27.49
CA LEU A 397 17.44 -0.47 -26.53
C LEU A 397 18.14 -1.79 -26.83
N LEU A 398 17.40 -2.87 -27.11
CA LEU A 398 17.98 -4.16 -27.48
C LEU A 398 18.75 -4.06 -28.80
N GLN A 399 18.21 -3.37 -29.81
CA GLN A 399 18.89 -3.13 -31.07
C GLN A 399 20.11 -2.21 -30.89
N GLN A 400 20.02 -1.22 -29.99
CA GLN A 400 21.16 -0.38 -29.61
C GLN A 400 22.26 -1.20 -28.93
N GLN A 401 21.92 -2.04 -27.95
CA GLN A 401 22.85 -2.98 -27.28
C GLN A 401 23.51 -3.96 -28.26
N LEU A 402 22.77 -4.45 -29.28
CA LEU A 402 23.31 -5.32 -30.33
C LEU A 402 24.14 -4.57 -31.40
N SER A 403 24.00 -3.23 -31.48
CA SER A 403 24.74 -2.38 -32.42
C SER A 403 25.93 -1.63 -31.81
N SER A 404 25.93 -1.49 -30.48
CA SER A 404 26.98 -0.80 -29.73
C SER A 404 28.02 -1.82 -29.28
N PRO A 405 29.33 -1.59 -29.52
CA PRO A 405 30.35 -2.30 -28.77
C PRO A 405 30.22 -1.87 -27.31
N CYS A 406 29.72 -2.76 -26.46
CA CYS A 406 29.66 -2.56 -25.02
C CYS A 406 30.92 -3.18 -24.40
N ASP A 407 31.66 -2.41 -23.61
CA ASP A 407 32.95 -2.85 -23.07
C ASP A 407 32.79 -4.09 -22.18
N GLU A 408 33.50 -5.17 -22.53
CA GLU A 408 33.34 -6.50 -21.91
C GLU A 408 33.51 -6.48 -20.39
N GLU A 409 34.35 -5.58 -19.85
CA GLU A 409 34.53 -5.40 -18.40
C GLU A 409 33.23 -5.01 -17.68
N THR A 410 32.38 -4.19 -18.28
CA THR A 410 31.11 -3.76 -17.66
C THR A 410 30.10 -4.91 -17.65
N ALA A 411 30.06 -5.70 -18.72
CA ALA A 411 29.22 -6.89 -18.81
C ALA A 411 29.69 -7.98 -17.83
N ALA A 412 31.01 -8.17 -17.69
CA ALA A 412 31.60 -9.11 -16.75
C ALA A 412 31.27 -8.74 -15.29
N LEU A 413 31.44 -7.46 -14.90
CA LEU A 413 31.20 -7.00 -13.54
C LEU A 413 29.75 -7.25 -13.06
N LEU A 414 28.77 -6.99 -13.94
CA LEU A 414 27.35 -7.24 -13.64
C LEU A 414 27.04 -8.74 -13.48
N ASN A 415 27.72 -9.60 -14.26
CA ASN A 415 27.55 -11.05 -14.20
C ASN A 415 28.18 -11.64 -12.93
N ASP A 416 29.34 -11.12 -12.51
CA ASP A 416 29.98 -11.46 -11.23
C ASP A 416 29.11 -11.05 -10.03
N CYS A 417 28.47 -9.88 -10.07
CA CYS A 417 27.50 -9.46 -9.05
C CYS A 417 26.30 -10.43 -8.96
N TYR A 418 25.68 -10.79 -10.08
CA TYR A 418 24.51 -11.68 -10.10
C TYR A 418 24.84 -13.10 -9.62
N THR A 419 25.98 -13.66 -10.08
CA THR A 419 26.44 -14.98 -9.64
C THR A 419 26.88 -15.00 -8.17
N LEU A 420 27.32 -13.87 -7.60
CA LEU A 420 27.59 -13.73 -6.18
C LEU A 420 26.31 -13.75 -5.34
N GLU A 421 25.25 -13.05 -5.76
CA GLU A 421 23.94 -13.06 -5.09
C GLU A 421 23.32 -14.47 -5.07
N GLU A 422 23.28 -15.17 -6.21
CA GLU A 422 22.76 -16.55 -6.25
C GLU A 422 23.61 -17.52 -5.40
N LYS A 423 24.93 -17.33 -5.38
CA LYS A 423 25.86 -18.07 -4.51
C LYS A 423 25.68 -17.75 -3.03
N GLU A 424 25.17 -16.57 -2.66
CA GLU A 424 24.76 -16.26 -1.29
C GLU A 424 23.45 -16.99 -0.93
N ARG A 425 22.41 -16.83 -1.77
CA ARG A 425 21.10 -17.48 -1.60
C ARG A 425 21.24 -18.99 -1.42
N LEU A 426 22.05 -19.64 -2.23
CA LEU A 426 22.27 -21.09 -2.17
C LEU A 426 22.97 -21.55 -0.87
N LYS A 427 23.84 -20.73 -0.26
CA LYS A 427 24.39 -21.02 1.08
C LYS A 427 23.31 -20.95 2.15
N GLU A 428 22.36 -20.02 2.04
CA GLU A 428 21.28 -19.84 3.01
C GLU A 428 20.27 -21.00 2.94
N GLU A 429 19.88 -21.40 1.73
CA GLU A 429 19.09 -22.61 1.46
C GLU A 429 19.79 -23.86 2.03
N TRP A 430 21.09 -24.01 1.80
CA TRP A 430 21.88 -25.14 2.33
C TRP A 430 22.02 -25.12 3.86
N ARG A 431 22.13 -23.93 4.48
CA ARG A 431 22.13 -23.73 5.94
C ARG A 431 20.80 -24.18 6.53
N LEU A 432 19.68 -23.76 5.93
CA LEU A 432 18.32 -24.12 6.35
C LEU A 432 18.08 -25.63 6.21
N PHE A 433 18.46 -26.24 5.09
CA PHE A 433 18.36 -27.69 4.87
C PHE A 433 19.18 -28.48 5.88
N SER A 434 20.40 -28.03 6.18
CA SER A 434 21.27 -28.65 7.19
C SER A 434 20.67 -28.57 8.60
N GLU A 435 20.00 -27.47 8.95
CA GLU A 435 19.26 -27.37 10.21
C GLU A 435 18.02 -28.27 10.22
N GLN A 436 17.23 -28.33 9.14
CA GLN A 436 16.09 -29.25 9.05
C GLN A 436 16.52 -30.71 9.25
N LYS A 437 17.62 -31.13 8.60
CA LYS A 437 18.21 -32.46 8.80
C LYS A 437 18.59 -32.71 10.26
N ARG A 438 19.27 -31.74 10.91
CA ARG A 438 19.60 -31.78 12.34
C ARG A 438 18.35 -31.88 13.23
N ASN A 439 17.23 -31.27 12.83
CA ASN A 439 15.97 -31.33 13.56
C ASN A 439 15.34 -32.72 13.47
N PHE A 440 15.20 -33.27 12.27
CA PHE A 440 14.72 -34.64 12.06
C PHE A 440 15.60 -35.70 12.76
N GLU A 441 16.92 -35.51 12.80
CA GLU A 441 17.81 -36.41 13.56
C GLU A 441 17.59 -36.35 15.07
N ARG A 442 17.25 -35.17 15.63
CA ARG A 442 16.89 -35.02 17.06
C ARG A 442 15.51 -35.63 17.33
N GLU A 443 14.52 -35.34 16.50
CA GLU A 443 13.17 -35.92 16.63
C GLU A 443 13.21 -37.45 16.55
N ARG A 444 13.95 -38.03 15.58
CA ARG A 444 14.14 -39.48 15.47
C ARG A 444 14.76 -40.09 16.73
N LYS A 445 15.74 -39.42 17.36
CA LYS A 445 16.30 -39.84 18.65
C LYS A 445 15.25 -39.79 19.77
N ASN A 446 14.51 -38.69 19.88
CA ASN A 446 13.46 -38.52 20.88
C ASN A 446 12.34 -39.56 20.75
N PHE A 447 11.88 -39.85 19.53
CA PHE A 447 10.88 -40.90 19.27
C PHE A 447 11.41 -42.30 19.62
N THR A 448 12.69 -42.57 19.31
CA THR A 448 13.34 -43.85 19.67
C THR A 448 13.44 -44.01 21.19
N GLU A 449 13.86 -42.97 21.91
CA GLU A 449 13.93 -42.99 23.37
C GLU A 449 12.54 -43.14 24.02
N ALA A 450 11.54 -42.42 23.52
CA ALA A 450 10.16 -42.54 23.99
C ALA A 450 9.59 -43.95 23.78
N ALA A 451 9.87 -44.59 22.64
CA ALA A 451 9.47 -45.97 22.38
C ALA A 451 10.18 -46.96 23.33
N ILE A 452 11.48 -46.76 23.59
CA ILE A 452 12.23 -47.56 24.57
C ILE A 452 11.66 -47.36 25.98
N ARG A 453 11.29 -46.14 26.37
CA ARG A 453 10.71 -45.84 27.69
C ARG A 453 9.35 -46.50 27.88
N LEU A 454 8.45 -46.38 26.89
CA LEU A 454 7.16 -47.07 26.86
C LEU A 454 7.31 -48.61 26.88
N GLY A 455 8.40 -49.14 26.31
CA GLY A 455 8.75 -50.56 26.41
C GLY A 455 9.07 -50.99 27.84
N HIS A 456 9.83 -50.19 28.58
CA HIS A 456 10.11 -50.44 30.00
C HIS A 456 8.86 -50.29 30.86
N GLU A 457 8.07 -49.22 30.68
CA GLU A 457 6.83 -48.97 31.43
C GLU A 457 5.80 -50.10 31.22
N ARG A 458 5.67 -50.62 29.99
CA ARG A 458 4.87 -51.82 29.70
C ARG A 458 5.40 -53.04 30.46
N LYS A 459 6.70 -53.29 30.41
CA LYS A 459 7.32 -54.44 31.07
C LYS A 459 7.07 -54.39 32.59
N THR A 460 7.30 -53.25 33.24
CA THR A 460 7.05 -53.11 34.69
C THR A 460 5.57 -53.30 35.03
N PHE A 461 4.65 -52.81 34.19
CA PHE A 461 3.22 -53.04 34.38
C PHE A 461 2.81 -54.52 34.21
N GLU A 462 3.44 -55.24 33.28
CA GLU A 462 3.23 -56.69 33.11
C GLU A 462 3.84 -57.50 34.28
N GLU A 463 4.99 -57.08 34.82
CA GLU A 463 5.61 -57.64 36.02
C GLU A 463 4.76 -57.37 37.28
N ASP A 464 4.28 -56.14 37.49
CA ASP A 464 3.36 -55.78 38.58
C ASP A 464 2.06 -56.57 38.50
N ARG A 465 1.48 -56.72 37.30
CA ARG A 465 0.30 -57.55 37.06
C ARG A 465 0.55 -59.02 37.40
N ALA A 466 1.72 -59.56 37.04
CA ALA A 466 2.11 -60.93 37.37
C ALA A 466 2.32 -61.11 38.89
N ALA A 467 2.95 -60.14 39.56
CA ALA A 467 3.13 -60.13 41.00
C ALA A 467 1.78 -60.01 41.76
N TRP A 468 0.86 -59.19 41.25
CA TRP A 468 -0.50 -59.09 41.77
C TRP A 468 -1.28 -60.40 41.61
N LEU A 469 -1.27 -61.01 40.42
CA LEU A 469 -1.91 -62.31 40.16
C LEU A 469 -1.32 -63.42 41.04
N LYS A 470 0.01 -63.46 41.21
CA LYS A 470 0.70 -64.37 42.12
C LYS A 470 0.24 -64.17 43.58
N THR A 471 0.11 -62.92 44.01
CA THR A 471 -0.37 -62.57 45.36
C THR A 471 -1.83 -62.95 45.57
N GLN A 472 -2.71 -62.71 44.59
CA GLN A 472 -4.10 -63.16 44.63
C GLN A 472 -4.20 -64.70 44.70
N PHE A 473 -3.42 -65.41 43.88
CA PHE A 473 -3.39 -66.88 43.90
C PHE A 473 -2.93 -67.42 45.27
N LEU A 474 -1.81 -66.92 45.79
CA LEU A 474 -1.28 -67.31 47.10
C LEU A 474 -2.30 -67.08 48.23
N ASN A 475 -2.96 -65.91 48.24
CA ASN A 475 -3.99 -65.56 49.22
C ASN A 475 -5.27 -66.41 49.12
N MET A 476 -5.54 -67.04 47.96
CA MET A 476 -6.67 -67.93 47.75
C MET A 476 -6.35 -69.41 48.06
N THR A 477 -5.08 -69.77 48.28
CA THR A 477 -4.68 -71.13 48.67
C THR A 477 -5.01 -71.41 50.15
N PRO A 478 -5.84 -72.42 50.50
CA PRO A 478 -6.28 -72.63 51.89
C PRO A 478 -5.22 -73.16 52.89
N PHE A 479 -3.94 -73.22 52.51
CA PHE A 479 -2.87 -73.92 53.24
C PHE A 479 -1.85 -72.98 53.91
N VAL A 480 -2.28 -71.79 54.34
CA VAL A 480 -1.52 -71.00 55.33
C VAL A 480 -1.99 -71.39 56.73
N ASP A 481 -1.10 -72.09 57.44
CA ASP A 481 -1.41 -72.82 58.67
C ASP A 481 -1.85 -71.89 59.83
N ARG A 482 -3.03 -72.15 60.41
CA ARG A 482 -3.63 -71.36 61.50
C ARG A 482 -2.96 -71.67 62.85
N LYS A 483 -1.68 -71.35 63.01
CA LYS A 483 -0.98 -71.51 64.29
C LYS A 483 -1.41 -70.41 65.28
N ARG A 484 -2.17 -70.88 66.28
CA ARG A 484 -2.69 -70.13 67.45
C ARG A 484 -1.52 -69.52 68.26
N PRO A 485 -1.71 -68.38 68.96
CA PRO A 485 -0.62 -67.76 69.72
C PRO A 485 -0.08 -68.65 70.84
N ALA A 486 1.23 -68.59 71.06
CA ALA A 486 1.92 -69.13 72.23
C ALA A 486 2.87 -68.06 72.79
N LEU A 487 3.01 -68.00 74.11
CA LEU A 487 3.81 -67.01 74.83
C LEU A 487 5.25 -67.52 75.03
N SER A 488 6.27 -66.77 74.61
CA SER A 488 7.56 -66.67 75.32
C SER A 488 8.51 -65.64 74.69
N GLU A 489 8.71 -64.52 75.38
CA GLU A 489 9.97 -63.78 75.43
C GLU A 489 10.94 -64.47 76.44
N PRO A 490 12.22 -64.07 76.57
CA PRO A 490 13.09 -63.32 75.65
C PRO A 490 14.53 -63.94 75.51
N HIS A 491 15.47 -63.15 75.01
CA HIS A 491 16.94 -63.20 75.19
C HIS A 491 17.84 -64.06 74.26
N SER A 492 18.94 -63.38 73.89
CA SER A 492 20.31 -63.89 73.66
C SER A 492 20.62 -64.73 72.42
N ALA A 493 21.85 -64.69 71.87
CA ALA A 493 22.92 -63.69 71.91
C ALA A 493 24.04 -64.08 70.92
N LEU A 494 24.82 -63.10 70.42
CA LEU A 494 26.13 -63.29 69.75
C LEU A 494 26.09 -64.09 68.41
N SER A 495 27.13 -64.12 67.57
CA SER A 495 28.16 -63.14 67.15
C SER A 495 28.95 -63.75 65.96
N VAL A 496 29.92 -63.01 65.41
CA VAL A 496 30.96 -63.46 64.44
C VAL A 496 30.44 -63.73 63.00
N GLY A 497 31.11 -63.27 61.95
CA GLY A 497 32.33 -62.46 61.94
C GLY A 497 32.79 -61.98 60.57
N GLU A 498 33.83 -61.16 60.63
CA GLU A 498 34.40 -60.29 59.60
C GLU A 498 35.12 -61.01 58.43
N CYS A 499 35.07 -60.35 57.26
CA CYS A 499 36.20 -60.09 56.35
C CYS A 499 36.75 -61.22 55.43
N PRO A 500 37.52 -60.88 54.36
CA PRO A 500 38.05 -59.56 53.95
C PRO A 500 37.08 -58.66 53.19
#